data_AF-R4G7E2-F1
#
_entry.id   AF-R4G7E2-F1
#
_cell.length_a   1.000
_cell.length_b   1.000
_cell.length_c   1.000
_cell.angle_alpha   90.00
_cell.angle_beta   90.00
_cell.angle_gamma   90.00
#
_symmetry.space_group_name_H-M   'P 1'
#
loop_
_entity.id
_entity.type
_entity.pdbx_description
1 polymer ?
#
loop_
_entity_poly.entity_id
_entity_poly.type
_entity_poly.pdbx_seq_one_letter_code
_entity_poly.pdbx_strand_id
1 'polypeptide(L)'
;VGANQGRAYIENVRILPETMVLDISDFKYVSLVDGYGRFKHDFATAEDCLFRSDNSCNSQGAFQVDLKGTGLAIDKSVKWKTYGDYSRVQSIKRSDNDQKVHGVCGGTCGGCRPNGPLKVNVFNDDQPNTIGAEFCQEL
;
A
#
# COMPACT_ATOMS: atom_id res chain seq x y z
N VAL A 1 9.72 -4.13 28.99
CA VAL A 1 10.47 -3.66 27.80
C VAL A 1 9.48 -3.65 26.65
N GLY A 2 8.98 -2.47 26.26
CA GLY A 2 8.01 -2.36 25.17
C GLY A 2 8.74 -2.64 23.86
N ALA A 3 8.38 -3.72 23.17
CA ALA A 3 8.91 -3.98 21.85
C ALA A 3 8.31 -2.96 20.88
N ASN A 4 9.11 -2.02 20.40
CA ASN A 4 8.71 -1.13 19.32
C ASN A 4 8.50 -1.99 18.06
N GLN A 5 7.39 -1.77 17.37
CA GLN A 5 7.10 -2.44 16.10
C GLN A 5 7.96 -1.79 15.01
N GLY A 6 8.70 -2.61 14.27
CA GLY A 6 9.46 -2.12 13.11
C GLY A 6 8.53 -1.48 12.09
N ARG A 7 8.96 -0.35 11.50
CA ARG A 7 8.18 0.40 10.52
C ARG A 7 9.06 0.83 9.35
N ALA A 8 8.52 0.70 8.14
CA ALA A 8 9.08 1.29 6.93
C ALA A 8 8.29 2.55 6.58
N TYR A 9 8.97 3.69 6.48
CA TYR A 9 8.42 4.94 5.94
C TYR A 9 8.87 5.12 4.51
N ILE A 10 7.91 5.42 3.64
CA ILE A 10 8.11 5.54 2.19
C ILE A 10 7.59 6.91 1.79
N GLU A 11 8.50 7.81 1.44
CA GLU A 11 8.14 9.18 1.05
C GLU A 11 7.74 9.28 -0.43
N ASN A 12 8.34 8.44 -1.27
CA ASN A 12 8.11 8.44 -2.71
C ASN A 12 8.01 7.02 -3.24
N VAL A 13 7.10 6.80 -4.18
CA VAL A 13 6.92 5.53 -4.91
C VAL A 13 6.96 5.83 -6.41
N ARG A 14 7.73 5.07 -7.19
CA ARG A 14 7.77 5.25 -8.65
C ARG A 14 6.49 4.73 -9.28
N ILE A 15 6.03 5.44 -10.31
CA ILE A 15 4.93 5.00 -11.18
C ILE A 15 5.49 4.63 -12.54
N LEU A 16 4.97 3.54 -13.11
CA LEU A 16 5.16 3.14 -14.50
C LEU A 16 4.00 3.73 -15.32
N PRO A 17 4.20 4.87 -16.02
CA PRO A 17 3.10 5.61 -16.65
C PRO A 17 2.42 4.82 -17.78
N GLU A 18 3.11 3.89 -18.44
CA GLU A 18 2.58 3.09 -19.54
C GLU A 18 1.49 2.12 -19.08
N THR A 19 1.54 1.71 -17.81
CA THR A 19 0.61 0.73 -17.24
C THR A 19 -0.17 1.27 -16.04
N MET A 20 0.15 2.49 -15.61
CA MET A 20 -0.36 3.13 -14.39
C MET A 20 -0.24 2.22 -13.16
N VAL A 21 0.95 1.62 -13.00
CA VAL A 21 1.28 0.72 -11.88
C VAL A 21 2.36 1.34 -11.01
N LEU A 22 2.18 1.26 -9.69
CA LEU A 22 3.21 1.63 -8.73
C LEU A 22 4.25 0.52 -8.59
N ASP A 23 5.53 0.88 -8.65
CA ASP A 23 6.64 -0.02 -8.33
C ASP A 23 6.78 -0.14 -6.81
N ILE A 24 6.08 -1.12 -6.25
CA ILE A 24 5.97 -1.31 -4.79
C ILE A 24 7.25 -1.84 -4.14
N SER A 25 8.20 -2.35 -4.93
CA SER A 25 9.46 -2.90 -4.45
C SER A 25 10.65 -1.97 -4.68
N ASP A 26 10.41 -0.73 -5.16
CA ASP A 26 11.45 0.29 -5.20
C ASP A 26 11.75 0.84 -3.81
N PHE A 27 12.82 0.31 -3.24
CA PHE A 27 13.24 0.67 -1.89
C PHE A 27 14.21 1.86 -1.80
N LYS A 28 14.36 2.64 -2.87
CA LYS A 28 15.25 3.81 -2.92
C LYS A 28 14.86 4.89 -1.91
N TYR A 29 13.57 5.04 -1.62
CA TYR A 29 13.01 6.10 -0.76
C TYR A 29 12.44 5.55 0.57
N VAL A 30 12.93 4.39 1.01
CA VAL A 30 12.50 3.76 2.26
C VAL A 30 13.44 4.12 3.40
N SER A 31 12.89 4.62 4.50
CA SER A 31 13.57 4.71 5.80
C SER A 31 12.98 3.69 6.78
N LEU A 32 13.84 3.06 7.59
CA LEU A 32 13.42 2.08 8.60
C LEU A 32 13.49 2.71 9.99
N VAL A 33 12.44 2.53 10.78
CA VAL A 33 12.34 2.97 12.18
C VAL A 33 12.10 1.74 13.05
N ASP A 34 12.90 1.55 14.10
CA ASP A 34 12.84 0.40 15.02
C ASP A 34 12.89 -0.99 14.35
N GLY A 35 13.19 -1.04 13.05
CA GLY A 35 13.36 -2.26 12.27
C GLY A 35 14.79 -2.78 12.34
N TYR A 36 14.95 -4.10 12.37
CA TYR A 36 16.24 -4.77 12.35
C TYR A 36 16.51 -5.42 10.99
N GLY A 37 17.73 -5.27 10.46
CA GLY A 37 18.21 -5.99 9.28
C GLY A 37 17.87 -5.34 7.93
N ARG A 38 17.85 -6.16 6.87
CA ARG A 38 17.60 -5.74 5.47
C ARG A 38 16.16 -5.97 5.00
N PHE A 39 15.26 -6.34 5.90
CA PHE A 39 13.88 -6.67 5.58
C PHE A 39 13.10 -5.38 5.32
N LYS A 40 13.07 -4.96 4.05
CA LYS A 40 12.21 -3.91 3.55
C LYS A 40 10.95 -4.57 3.00
N HIS A 41 9.80 -4.10 3.47
CA HIS A 41 8.51 -4.58 2.98
C HIS A 41 8.07 -3.73 1.80
N ASP A 42 7.45 -4.39 0.82
CA ASP A 42 6.84 -3.71 -0.32
C ASP A 42 5.83 -2.65 0.14
N PHE A 43 5.69 -1.59 -0.64
CA PHE A 43 4.64 -0.60 -0.41
C PHE A 43 3.24 -1.26 -0.39
N ALA A 44 2.34 -0.70 0.43
CA ALA A 44 0.98 -1.23 0.63
C ALA A 44 0.92 -2.69 1.15
N THR A 45 1.95 -3.14 1.87
CA THR A 45 2.06 -4.46 2.49
C THR A 45 2.18 -4.34 3.99
N ALA A 46 1.58 -5.28 4.72
CA ALA A 46 1.78 -5.43 6.16
C ALA A 46 2.01 -6.89 6.54
N GLU A 47 2.84 -7.08 7.56
CA GLU A 47 3.27 -8.39 8.05
C GLU A 47 3.26 -8.43 9.57
N ASP A 48 3.14 -9.63 10.12
CA ASP A 48 3.37 -9.92 11.52
C ASP A 48 3.98 -11.33 11.66
N CYS A 49 4.81 -11.51 12.68
CA CYS A 49 5.42 -12.78 13.05
C CYS A 49 4.94 -13.34 14.38
N LEU A 50 4.24 -12.53 15.18
CA LEU A 50 3.97 -12.85 16.59
C LEU A 50 2.55 -13.31 16.85
N PHE A 51 1.63 -13.20 15.88
CA PHE A 51 0.30 -13.75 16.06
C PHE A 51 0.37 -15.27 16.26
N ARG A 52 -0.37 -15.73 17.27
CA ARG A 52 -0.61 -17.14 17.56
C ARG A 52 -2.11 -17.40 17.56
N SER A 53 -2.52 -18.52 16.99
CA SER A 53 -3.94 -18.89 16.83
C SER A 53 -4.66 -19.21 18.15
N ASP A 54 -3.93 -19.29 19.27
CA ASP A 54 -4.44 -19.54 20.62
C ASP A 54 -4.86 -18.25 21.36
N ASN A 55 -4.88 -17.10 20.67
CA ASN A 55 -5.21 -15.77 21.21
C ASN A 55 -4.29 -15.29 22.35
N SER A 56 -3.18 -15.97 22.62
CA SER A 56 -2.25 -15.52 23.67
C SER A 56 -1.49 -14.25 23.28
N CYS A 57 -1.39 -13.97 21.97
CA CYS A 57 -0.74 -12.80 21.41
C CYS A 57 -1.53 -12.26 20.21
N ASN A 58 -2.12 -11.07 20.37
CA ASN A 58 -2.90 -10.37 19.35
C ASN A 58 -2.06 -9.37 18.54
N SER A 59 -0.85 -9.77 18.14
CA SER A 59 -0.01 -8.94 17.26
C SER A 59 -0.67 -8.81 15.87
N GLN A 60 -0.39 -7.67 15.22
CA GLN A 60 -0.88 -7.35 13.89
C GLN A 60 0.03 -6.35 13.20
N GLY A 61 0.21 -6.54 11.90
CA GLY A 61 0.82 -5.54 11.02
C GLY A 61 -0.23 -4.56 10.52
N ALA A 62 0.22 -3.38 10.12
CA ALA A 62 -0.61 -2.42 9.43
C ALA A 62 0.17 -1.67 8.35
N PHE A 63 -0.52 -1.29 7.28
CA PHE A 63 0.00 -0.39 6.26
C PHE A 63 -0.93 0.79 6.05
N GLN A 64 -0.37 1.89 5.55
CA GLN A 64 -1.13 3.04 5.13
C GLN A 64 -0.58 3.58 3.81
N VAL A 65 -1.47 3.70 2.83
CA VAL A 65 -1.27 4.36 1.55
C VAL A 65 -1.98 5.70 1.63
N ASP A 66 -1.28 6.77 1.25
CA ASP A 66 -1.85 8.12 1.13
C ASP A 66 -1.32 8.76 -0.15
N LEU A 67 -2.18 8.86 -1.17
CA LEU A 67 -1.87 9.45 -2.47
C LEU A 67 -2.48 10.85 -2.62
N LYS A 68 -2.97 11.46 -1.54
CA LYS A 68 -3.57 12.79 -1.65
C LYS A 68 -2.57 13.82 -2.14
N GLY A 69 -3.07 14.76 -2.93
CA GLY A 69 -2.25 15.81 -3.54
C GLY A 69 -1.37 15.33 -4.70
N THR A 70 -1.45 14.06 -5.09
CA THR A 70 -0.70 13.52 -6.25
C THR A 70 -1.52 13.48 -7.54
N GLY A 71 -2.83 13.74 -7.48
CA GLY A 71 -3.73 13.50 -8.63
C GLY A 71 -3.99 12.04 -8.94
N LEU A 72 -3.62 11.11 -8.04
CA LEU A 72 -3.80 9.67 -8.23
C LEU A 72 -4.68 9.06 -7.14
N ALA A 73 -5.38 7.98 -7.50
CA ALA A 73 -6.15 7.14 -6.58
C ALA A 73 -5.89 5.66 -6.88
N ILE A 74 -5.97 4.79 -5.86
CA ILE A 74 -5.81 3.34 -6.06
C ILE A 74 -7.00 2.79 -6.84
N ASP A 75 -6.74 2.12 -7.96
CA ASP A 75 -7.79 1.54 -8.78
C ASP A 75 -8.68 0.57 -7.98
N LYS A 76 -10.00 0.62 -8.20
CA LYS A 76 -10.98 -0.16 -7.42
C LYS A 76 -10.85 -1.68 -7.60
N SER A 77 -10.25 -2.12 -8.71
CA SER A 77 -9.96 -3.54 -8.98
C SER A 77 -8.86 -4.09 -8.09
N VAL A 78 -7.98 -3.23 -7.53
CA VAL A 78 -6.91 -3.68 -6.62
C VAL A 78 -7.53 -4.27 -5.35
N LYS A 79 -7.20 -5.53 -5.09
CA LYS A 79 -7.51 -6.27 -3.86
C LYS A 79 -6.21 -6.68 -3.17
N TRP A 80 -6.32 -7.04 -1.90
CA TRP A 80 -5.21 -7.62 -1.13
C TRP A 80 -5.46 -9.10 -0.92
N LYS A 81 -4.38 -9.88 -0.89
CA LYS A 81 -4.40 -11.30 -0.54
C LYS A 81 -3.46 -11.55 0.63
N THR A 82 -3.76 -12.61 1.38
CA THR A 82 -2.86 -13.13 2.40
C THR A 82 -1.67 -13.87 1.78
N TYR A 83 -0.57 -13.96 2.53
CA TYR A 83 0.59 -14.80 2.21
C TYR A 83 1.39 -15.10 3.47
N GLY A 84 2.15 -16.20 3.47
CA GLY A 84 2.82 -16.70 4.66
C GLY A 84 1.89 -17.50 5.57
N ASP A 85 2.38 -17.87 6.75
CA ASP A 85 1.69 -18.84 7.62
C ASP A 85 0.67 -18.20 8.55
N TYR A 86 -0.46 -18.89 8.75
CA TYR A 86 -1.58 -18.44 9.61
C TYR A 86 -2.02 -16.98 9.36
N SER A 87 -1.94 -16.58 8.10
CA SER A 87 -2.18 -15.22 7.65
C SER A 87 -3.65 -14.85 7.70
N ARG A 88 -3.95 -13.65 8.21
CA ARG A 88 -5.30 -13.09 8.29
C ARG A 88 -5.33 -11.64 7.84
N VAL A 89 -6.36 -11.27 7.09
CA VAL A 89 -6.74 -9.88 6.84
C VAL A 89 -7.84 -9.55 7.83
N GLN A 90 -7.62 -8.55 8.69
CA GLN A 90 -8.65 -8.07 9.60
C GLN A 90 -9.50 -6.99 8.93
N SER A 91 -8.84 -6.04 8.27
CA SER A 91 -9.55 -5.00 7.51
C SER A 91 -8.68 -4.42 6.41
N ILE A 92 -9.33 -4.04 5.32
CA ILE A 92 -8.79 -3.16 4.28
C ILE A 92 -9.84 -2.06 4.09
N LYS A 93 -9.48 -0.83 4.45
CA LYS A 93 -10.38 0.33 4.40
C LYS A 93 -9.85 1.32 3.37
N ARG A 94 -10.70 1.68 2.42
CA ARG A 94 -10.48 2.76 1.46
C ARG A 94 -11.15 4.03 1.97
N SER A 95 -10.51 5.18 1.83
CA SER A 95 -11.08 6.49 2.15
C SER A 95 -10.60 7.55 1.16
N ASP A 96 -11.15 8.77 1.26
CA ASP A 96 -10.76 9.91 0.43
C ASP A 96 -10.83 9.56 -1.07
N ASN A 97 -11.97 9.02 -1.52
CA ASN A 97 -12.20 8.58 -2.90
C ASN A 97 -11.09 7.66 -3.46
N ASP A 98 -10.70 6.66 -2.67
CA ASP A 98 -9.66 5.68 -3.00
C ASP A 98 -8.22 6.23 -3.05
N GLN A 99 -7.99 7.50 -2.66
CA GLN A 99 -6.64 8.06 -2.52
C GLN A 99 -5.93 7.55 -1.26
N LYS A 100 -6.68 7.07 -0.27
CA LYS A 100 -6.13 6.42 0.92
C LYS A 100 -6.57 4.98 1.04
N VAL A 101 -5.64 4.14 1.46
CA VAL A 101 -5.92 2.75 1.84
C VAL A 101 -5.20 2.43 3.13
N HIS A 102 -5.95 2.00 4.14
CA HIS A 102 -5.41 1.48 5.38
C HIS A 102 -5.71 0.00 5.50
N GLY A 103 -4.70 -0.82 5.72
CA GLY A 103 -4.85 -2.25 5.91
C GLY A 103 -4.30 -2.71 7.25
N VAL A 104 -5.02 -3.63 7.89
CA VAL A 104 -4.59 -4.34 9.10
C VAL A 104 -4.63 -5.82 8.81
N CYS A 105 -3.47 -6.45 8.82
CA CYS A 105 -3.29 -7.87 8.52
C CYS A 105 -1.99 -8.39 9.14
N GLY A 106 -1.87 -9.70 9.28
CA GLY A 106 -0.72 -10.32 9.94
C GLY A 106 -0.88 -11.83 10.03
N GLY A 107 0.01 -12.52 10.73
CA GLY A 107 0.00 -13.97 10.87
C GLY A 107 1.18 -14.46 11.69
N THR A 108 1.50 -15.73 11.56
CA THR A 108 2.70 -16.33 12.13
C THR A 108 3.80 -16.28 11.06
N CYS A 109 4.38 -15.10 10.88
CA CYS A 109 5.23 -14.71 9.77
C CYS A 109 4.44 -14.72 8.45
N GLY A 110 3.28 -14.08 8.56
CA GLY A 110 2.29 -13.94 7.51
C GLY A 110 1.75 -12.53 7.48
N GLY A 111 1.13 -12.18 6.37
CA GLY A 111 0.71 -10.81 6.11
C GLY A 111 -0.28 -10.71 4.98
N CYS A 112 -0.44 -9.49 4.47
CA CYS A 112 -1.19 -9.24 3.26
C CYS A 112 -0.49 -8.23 2.35
N ARG A 113 -0.68 -8.42 1.05
CA ARG A 113 -0.08 -7.62 -0.03
C ARG A 113 -1.07 -7.48 -1.18
N PRO A 114 -0.86 -6.54 -2.13
CA PRO A 114 -1.68 -6.45 -3.33
C PRO A 114 -1.77 -7.80 -4.07
N ASN A 115 -2.96 -8.15 -4.55
CA ASN A 115 -3.20 -9.33 -5.37
C ASN A 115 -2.96 -8.99 -6.84
N GLY A 116 -1.67 -8.93 -7.21
CA GLY A 116 -1.24 -8.47 -8.53
C GLY A 116 -0.73 -7.03 -8.50
N PRO A 117 -0.63 -6.37 -9.66
CA PRO A 117 -0.09 -5.02 -9.76
C PRO A 117 -0.89 -3.99 -8.94
N LEU A 118 -0.19 -3.08 -8.25
CA LEU A 118 -0.82 -1.97 -7.54
C LEU A 118 -1.15 -0.85 -8.53
N LYS A 119 -2.29 -1.01 -9.21
CA LYS A 119 -2.77 -0.05 -10.22
C LYS A 119 -3.34 1.23 -9.58
N VAL A 120 -3.10 2.35 -10.25
CA VAL A 120 -3.66 3.66 -9.92
C VAL A 120 -4.40 4.25 -11.11
N ASN A 121 -5.34 5.15 -10.85
CA ASN A 121 -6.00 5.96 -11.86
C ASN A 121 -5.76 7.44 -11.57
N VAL A 122 -5.94 8.28 -12.59
CA VAL A 122 -6.04 9.73 -12.40
C VAL A 122 -7.29 10.03 -11.57
N PHE A 123 -7.11 10.77 -10.49
CA PHE A 123 -8.17 11.19 -9.60
C PHE A 123 -8.97 12.34 -10.24
N ASN A 124 -10.29 12.16 -10.38
CA ASN A 124 -11.09 13.02 -11.24
C ASN A 124 -11.36 14.43 -10.71
N ASP A 125 -11.19 14.71 -9.41
CA ASP A 125 -11.30 16.11 -8.91
C ASP A 125 -10.09 16.96 -9.33
N ASP A 126 -9.00 16.34 -9.78
CA ASP A 126 -7.84 17.02 -10.36
C ASP A 126 -7.87 17.02 -11.91
N GLN A 127 -8.99 16.61 -12.54
CA GLN A 127 -9.13 16.77 -13.99
C GLN A 127 -9.11 18.27 -14.32
N PRO A 128 -8.20 18.72 -15.20
CA PRO A 128 -8.20 20.11 -15.63
C PRO A 128 -9.57 20.42 -16.23
N ASN A 129 -10.13 21.58 -15.90
CA ASN A 129 -11.36 22.05 -16.50
C ASN A 129 -11.22 22.02 -18.02
N THR A 130 -11.90 21.08 -18.69
CA THR A 130 -11.78 20.87 -20.14
C THR A 130 -12.58 21.89 -20.95
N ILE A 131 -13.21 22.87 -20.28
CA ILE A 131 -13.84 24.02 -20.93
C ILE A 131 -12.72 24.90 -21.53
N GLY A 132 -12.32 24.57 -22.76
CA GLY A 132 -11.27 25.26 -23.53
C GLY A 132 -10.07 24.40 -23.93
N ALA A 133 -10.01 23.13 -23.54
CA ALA A 133 -8.97 22.22 -24.00
C ALA A 133 -9.32 21.68 -25.40
N GLU A 134 -8.65 22.20 -26.43
CA GLU A 134 -8.73 21.66 -27.79
C GLU A 134 -7.86 20.40 -27.86
N PHE A 135 -8.48 19.25 -28.16
CA PHE A 135 -7.75 18.01 -28.39
C PHE A 135 -6.87 18.18 -29.64
N CYS A 136 -5.57 17.96 -29.51
CA CYS A 136 -4.69 17.83 -30.68
C CYS A 136 -5.21 16.66 -31.52
N GLN A 137 -5.84 16.95 -32.66
CA GLN A 137 -6.12 15.94 -33.66
C GLN A 137 -4.79 15.55 -34.29
N GLU A 138 -4.48 14.25 -34.29
CA GLU A 138 -3.35 13.72 -35.05
C GLU A 138 -3.56 14.02 -36.54
N LEU A 139 -2.54 14.61 -37.17
CA LEU A 139 -2.47 14.94 -38.59
C LEU A 139 -2.29 13.68 -39.45
#